data_AF-A0A4W3H031-F1
#
_entry.id   AF-A0A4W3H031-F1
#
_cell.length_a   1.000
_cell.length_b   1.000
_cell.length_c   1.000
_cell.angle_alpha   90.00
_cell.angle_beta   90.00
_cell.angle_gamma   90.00
#
_symmetry.space_group_name_H-M   'P 1'
#
loop_
_entity.id
_entity.type
_entity.pdbx_description
1 polymer ?
#
loop_
_entity_poly.entity_id
_entity_poly.type
_entity_poly.pdbx_seq_one_letter_code
_entity_poly.pdbx_strand_id
1 'polypeptide(L)'
;MTASPRGRVEPGLGFWSCPKVTYSKETRDLIKVMMEESRLNNFQQRQLKKQMQEGGTFPVRCDPASSNCPKPPPSPPSPSLVVDPMSRPHMRSEQSCRAGDAYHRDKYHPRPVRDLEKEKHRLQSIMFKGRDHPKPVPVKEKVQEKAEPPPEVDRFEE
;
A
#
# COMPACT_ATOMS: atom_id res chain seq x y z
N MET A 1 14.59 31.00 -35.35
CA MET A 1 14.37 30.50 -33.97
C MET A 1 15.45 29.48 -33.69
N THR A 2 16.45 29.83 -32.86
CA THR A 2 17.59 28.97 -32.54
C THR A 2 17.17 27.93 -31.49
N ALA A 3 17.37 26.66 -31.79
CA ALA A 3 17.06 25.57 -30.86
C ALA A 3 18.06 25.57 -29.69
N SER A 4 17.54 25.64 -28.47
CA SER A 4 18.33 25.55 -27.24
C SER A 4 18.89 24.12 -27.09
N PRO A 5 20.20 23.93 -26.78
CA PRO A 5 20.76 22.61 -26.62
C PRO A 5 20.19 21.95 -25.37
N ARG A 6 19.64 20.74 -25.53
CA ARG A 6 19.16 19.93 -24.40
C ARG A 6 20.37 19.63 -23.50
N GLY A 7 20.35 20.17 -22.28
CA GLY A 7 21.38 19.91 -21.28
C GLY A 7 21.54 18.41 -21.03
N ARG A 8 22.77 17.92 -21.13
CA ARG A 8 23.15 16.57 -20.69
C ARG A 8 22.98 16.53 -19.17
N VAL A 9 22.06 15.71 -18.69
CA VAL A 9 21.87 15.49 -17.25
C VAL A 9 22.94 14.49 -16.80
N GLU A 10 23.72 14.87 -15.79
CA GLU A 10 24.76 14.00 -15.22
C GLU A 10 24.13 12.68 -14.71
N PRO A 11 24.70 11.52 -15.07
CA PRO A 11 24.17 10.23 -14.67
C PRO A 11 24.24 10.09 -13.14
N GLY A 12 23.09 10.15 -12.48
CA GLY A 12 22.96 10.03 -11.03
C GLY A 12 22.25 11.18 -10.32
N LEU A 13 21.90 12.26 -11.03
CA LEU A 13 21.13 13.41 -10.49
C LEU A 13 19.62 13.38 -10.84
N GLY A 14 19.10 12.25 -11.31
CA GLY A 14 17.67 12.10 -11.57
C GLY A 14 16.87 11.86 -10.29
N PHE A 15 15.60 12.26 -10.28
CA PHE A 15 14.63 11.94 -9.21
C PHE A 15 14.54 10.43 -8.89
N TRP A 16 14.93 9.57 -9.84
CA TRP A 16 14.96 8.11 -9.72
C TRP A 16 16.32 7.54 -9.27
N SER A 17 17.28 8.40 -8.92
CA SER A 17 18.60 7.99 -8.43
C SER A 17 18.54 7.76 -6.92
N CYS A 18 18.79 6.54 -6.47
CA CYS A 18 18.93 6.24 -5.04
C CYS A 18 20.34 6.67 -4.55
N PRO A 19 20.45 7.24 -3.34
CA PRO A 19 21.75 7.58 -2.77
C PRO A 19 22.62 6.33 -2.60
N LYS A 20 23.87 6.41 -3.04
CA LYS A 20 24.86 5.33 -2.88
C LYS A 20 25.45 5.37 -1.48
N VAL A 21 25.47 4.23 -0.80
CA VAL A 21 26.08 4.04 0.51
C VAL A 21 27.59 3.86 0.38
N THR A 22 28.37 4.65 1.11
CA THR A 22 29.83 4.50 1.18
C THR A 22 30.22 3.64 2.39
N TYR A 23 30.70 2.43 2.13
CA TYR A 23 31.15 1.52 3.19
C TYR A 23 32.55 1.90 3.72
N SER A 24 32.75 1.86 5.04
CA SER A 24 34.08 2.02 5.65
C SER A 24 34.97 0.80 5.35
N LYS A 25 36.29 0.93 5.50
CA LYS A 25 37.22 -0.19 5.32
C LYS A 25 36.93 -1.33 6.30
N GLU A 26 36.75 -0.97 7.57
CA GLU A 26 36.40 -1.91 8.65
C GLU A 26 35.12 -2.68 8.35
N THR A 27 34.07 -2.02 7.83
CA THR A 27 32.82 -2.69 7.44
C THR A 27 33.05 -3.67 6.29
N ARG A 28 33.89 -3.31 5.31
CA ARG A 28 34.20 -4.21 4.19
C ARG A 28 34.94 -5.46 4.66
N ASP A 29 35.88 -5.30 5.58
CA ASP A 29 36.67 -6.40 6.13
C ASP A 29 35.81 -7.32 7.00
N LEU A 30 34.95 -6.75 7.86
CA LEU A 30 34.00 -7.52 8.66
C LEU A 30 33.08 -8.38 7.77
N ILE A 31 32.49 -7.80 6.73
CA ILE A 31 31.59 -8.53 5.83
C ILE A 31 32.34 -9.65 5.11
N LYS A 32 33.62 -9.44 4.77
CA LYS A 32 34.46 -10.49 4.19
C LYS A 32 34.64 -11.68 5.13
N VAL A 33 34.94 -11.43 6.40
CA VAL A 33 35.02 -12.48 7.43
C VAL A 33 33.68 -13.21 7.57
N MET A 34 32.57 -12.48 7.63
CA MET A 34 31.24 -13.08 7.72
C MET A 34 30.92 -13.98 6.51
N MET A 35 31.30 -13.57 5.29
CA MET A 35 31.11 -14.39 4.08
C MET A 35 31.90 -15.71 4.15
N GLU A 36 33.11 -15.68 4.71
CA GLU A 36 33.99 -16.83 4.88
C GLU A 36 33.48 -17.78 5.98
N GLU A 37 33.08 -17.25 7.13
CA GLU A 37 32.56 -18.01 8.27
C GLU A 37 31.21 -18.68 7.97
N SER A 38 30.32 -17.99 7.26
CA SER A 38 29.00 -18.53 6.89
C SER A 38 29.02 -19.47 5.69
N ARG A 39 30.21 -19.73 5.12
CA ARG A 39 30.41 -20.62 3.96
C ARG A 39 29.48 -20.31 2.79
N LEU A 40 29.33 -19.02 2.45
CA LEU A 40 28.48 -18.60 1.33
C LEU A 40 28.98 -19.17 0.00
N ASN A 41 28.05 -19.46 -0.89
CA ASN A 41 28.36 -19.87 -2.26
C ASN A 41 29.06 -18.72 -3.02
N ASN A 42 29.95 -19.04 -3.96
CA ASN A 42 30.66 -18.08 -4.82
C ASN A 42 29.72 -17.06 -5.48
N PHE A 43 28.52 -17.49 -5.87
CA PHE A 43 27.49 -16.60 -6.43
C PHE A 43 27.03 -15.53 -5.43
N GLN A 44 26.72 -15.95 -4.20
CA GLN A 44 26.30 -15.06 -3.11
C GLN A 44 27.43 -14.10 -2.75
N GLN A 45 28.66 -14.60 -2.63
CA GLN A 45 29.83 -13.76 -2.36
C GLN A 45 30.04 -12.70 -3.46
N ARG A 46 29.87 -13.08 -4.73
CA ARG A 46 30.00 -12.15 -5.87
C ARG A 46 28.92 -11.07 -5.83
N GLN A 47 27.67 -11.44 -5.52
CA GLN A 47 26.56 -10.49 -5.40
C GLN A 47 26.80 -9.48 -4.28
N LEU A 48 27.23 -9.93 -3.10
CA LEU A 48 27.52 -9.07 -1.96
C LEU A 48 28.71 -8.15 -2.24
N LYS A 49 29.82 -8.67 -2.81
CA LYS A 49 30.99 -7.87 -3.22
C LYS A 49 30.61 -6.79 -4.24
N LYS A 50 29.71 -7.08 -5.18
CA LYS A 50 29.22 -6.12 -6.15
C LYS A 50 28.48 -4.96 -5.49
N GLN A 51 27.55 -5.24 -4.56
CA GLN A 51 26.83 -4.20 -3.83
C GLN A 51 27.77 -3.30 -3.03
N MET A 52 28.82 -3.87 -2.43
CA MET A 52 29.85 -3.12 -1.70
C MET A 52 30.68 -2.16 -2.56
N GLN A 53 30.86 -2.48 -3.85
CA GLN A 53 31.59 -1.64 -4.80
C GLN A 53 30.68 -0.55 -5.39
N GLU A 54 29.44 -0.90 -5.72
CA GLU A 54 28.48 0.02 -6.33
C GLU A 54 27.85 0.99 -5.31
N GLY A 55 27.98 0.70 -4.02
CA GLY A 55 27.36 1.44 -2.94
C GLY A 55 25.85 1.20 -2.84
N GLY A 56 25.38 0.03 -3.27
CA GLY A 56 23.98 -0.37 -3.12
C GLY A 56 23.70 -0.91 -1.71
N THR A 57 22.43 -0.97 -1.30
CA THR A 57 22.04 -1.62 -0.05
C THR A 57 22.16 -3.15 -0.16
N PHE A 58 22.41 -3.82 0.97
CA PHE A 58 22.49 -5.28 0.97
C PHE A 58 21.11 -5.92 0.74
N PRO A 59 21.02 -6.97 -0.09
CA PRO A 59 19.76 -7.66 -0.34
C PRO A 59 19.33 -8.45 0.91
N VAL A 60 18.03 -8.38 1.24
CA VAL A 60 17.43 -9.12 2.37
C VAL A 60 17.51 -10.64 2.16
N ARG A 61 17.55 -11.10 0.91
CA ARG A 61 17.71 -12.51 0.53
C ARG A 61 18.71 -12.64 -0.61
N CYS A 62 19.61 -13.61 -0.49
CA CYS A 62 20.53 -14.01 -1.56
C CYS A 62 20.15 -15.41 -2.03
N ASP A 63 19.79 -15.57 -3.30
CA ASP A 63 19.41 -16.87 -3.84
C ASP A 63 20.62 -17.84 -3.86
N PRO A 64 20.43 -19.12 -3.47
CA PRO A 64 21.54 -20.03 -3.19
C PRO A 64 22.30 -20.50 -4.43
N ALA A 65 21.70 -20.56 -5.61
CA ALA A 65 22.36 -21.18 -6.78
C ALA A 65 21.81 -20.79 -8.17
N SER A 66 21.11 -19.68 -8.34
CA SER A 66 20.56 -19.38 -9.67
C SER A 66 20.51 -17.89 -10.02
N SER A 67 20.93 -17.59 -11.25
CA SER A 67 20.60 -16.35 -11.95
C SER A 67 19.12 -16.25 -12.34
N ASN A 68 18.32 -17.29 -12.07
CA ASN A 68 16.88 -17.23 -12.15
C ASN A 68 16.37 -16.44 -10.95
N CYS A 69 16.46 -15.12 -11.02
CA CYS A 69 15.49 -14.28 -10.33
C CYS A 69 14.12 -14.85 -10.72
N PRO A 70 13.25 -15.25 -9.78
CA PRO A 70 11.88 -15.60 -10.11
C PRO A 70 11.29 -14.37 -10.79
N LYS A 71 11.21 -14.42 -12.12
CA LYS A 71 10.56 -13.36 -12.88
C LYS A 71 9.13 -13.35 -12.35
N PRO A 72 8.59 -12.18 -11.95
CA PRO A 72 7.16 -12.12 -11.70
C PRO A 72 6.45 -12.76 -12.90
N PRO A 73 5.38 -13.53 -12.67
CA PRO A 73 4.64 -14.14 -13.76
C PRO A 73 4.39 -13.07 -14.82
N PRO A 74 4.57 -13.39 -16.12
CA PRO A 74 4.40 -12.40 -17.18
C PRO A 74 3.04 -11.74 -16.98
N SER A 75 3.03 -10.47 -16.58
CA SER A 75 1.80 -9.71 -16.53
C SER A 75 1.22 -9.72 -17.94
N PRO A 76 -0.11 -9.86 -18.10
CA PRO A 76 -0.71 -9.72 -19.41
C PRO A 76 -0.20 -8.43 -20.05
N PRO A 77 0.11 -8.43 -21.36
CA PRO A 77 0.57 -7.23 -22.03
C PRO A 77 -0.47 -6.14 -21.78
N SER A 78 -0.09 -5.11 -21.02
CA SER A 78 -0.91 -3.91 -20.93
C SER A 78 -1.14 -3.44 -22.36
N PRO A 79 -2.38 -3.12 -22.77
CA PRO A 79 -2.63 -2.64 -24.12
C PRO A 79 -1.69 -1.47 -24.37
N SER A 80 -0.74 -1.66 -25.30
CA SER A 80 0.18 -0.60 -25.66
C SER A 80 -0.67 0.45 -26.34
N LEU A 81 -0.96 1.55 -25.63
CA LEU A 81 -1.49 2.73 -26.28
C LEU A 81 -0.39 3.21 -27.23
N VAL A 82 -0.53 2.85 -28.51
CA VAL A 82 0.32 3.39 -29.57
C VAL A 82 -0.07 4.86 -29.70
N VAL A 83 0.64 5.72 -28.98
CA VAL A 83 0.51 7.16 -29.14
C VAL A 83 1.24 7.51 -30.42
N ASP A 84 0.49 7.78 -31.48
CA ASP A 84 1.06 8.31 -32.72
C ASP A 84 1.79 9.62 -32.37
N PRO A 85 3.12 9.72 -32.58
CA PRO A 85 3.89 10.92 -32.26
C PRO A 85 3.47 12.14 -33.09
N MET A 86 2.73 11.92 -34.20
CA MET A 86 2.17 12.97 -35.05
C MET A 86 0.74 13.37 -34.62
N SER A 87 0.12 12.62 -33.70
CA SER A 87 -1.17 12.98 -33.14
C SER A 87 -1.03 14.23 -32.29
N ARG A 88 -1.66 15.32 -32.73
CA ARG A 88 -1.72 16.55 -31.94
C ARG A 88 -2.47 16.25 -30.64
N PRO A 89 -1.98 16.72 -29.48
CA PRO A 89 -2.74 16.63 -28.24
C PRO A 89 -4.05 17.41 -28.43
N HIS A 90 -5.15 16.68 -28.53
CA HIS A 90 -6.50 17.26 -28.62
C HIS A 90 -7.16 17.21 -27.25
N MET A 91 -8.01 18.20 -26.96
CA MET A 91 -8.86 18.15 -25.77
C MET A 91 -9.81 16.96 -25.86
N ARG A 92 -10.04 16.28 -24.74
CA ARG A 92 -11.04 15.20 -24.72
C ARG A 92 -12.44 15.78 -24.90
N SER A 93 -13.32 15.06 -25.59
CA SER A 93 -14.72 15.45 -25.71
C SER A 93 -15.43 15.40 -24.35
N GLU A 94 -16.48 16.20 -24.19
CA GLU A 94 -17.32 16.23 -22.98
C GLU A 94 -17.84 14.83 -22.62
N GLN A 95 -18.27 14.05 -23.62
CA GLN A 95 -18.72 12.67 -23.45
C GLN A 95 -17.60 11.76 -22.92
N SER A 96 -16.37 11.88 -23.44
CA SER A 96 -15.23 11.10 -22.95
C SER A 96 -14.86 11.45 -21.51
N CYS A 97 -14.95 12.73 -21.13
CA CYS A 97 -14.73 13.15 -19.76
C CYS A 97 -15.80 12.59 -18.82
N ARG A 98 -17.08 12.60 -19.23
CA ARG A 98 -18.21 12.09 -18.43
C ARG A 98 -18.34 10.57 -18.40
N ALA A 99 -17.75 9.85 -19.36
CA ALA A 99 -17.88 8.39 -19.47
C ALA A 99 -17.25 7.64 -18.29
N GLY A 100 -16.32 8.27 -17.55
CA GLY A 100 -15.77 7.72 -16.32
C GLY A 100 -16.53 8.20 -15.08
N ASP A 101 -16.33 7.50 -13.96
CA ASP A 101 -16.93 7.86 -12.66
C ASP A 101 -16.23 9.03 -11.96
N ALA A 102 -15.37 9.78 -12.67
CA ALA A 102 -14.57 10.86 -12.09
C ALA A 102 -15.39 12.03 -11.50
N TYR A 103 -16.64 12.18 -11.95
CA TYR A 103 -17.57 13.20 -11.46
C TYR A 103 -18.57 12.66 -10.44
N HIS A 104 -18.59 11.35 -10.19
CA HIS A 104 -19.41 10.78 -9.13
C HIS A 104 -18.75 11.04 -7.79
N ARG A 105 -19.48 11.76 -6.92
CA ARG A 105 -19.05 12.00 -5.55
C ARG A 105 -19.56 10.84 -4.69
N ASP A 106 -18.64 10.21 -3.97
CA ASP A 106 -19.00 9.19 -2.99
C ASP A 106 -20.04 9.71 -2.01
N LYS A 107 -21.08 8.91 -1.76
CA LYS A 107 -22.07 9.24 -0.74
C LYS A 107 -21.41 9.15 0.62
N TYR A 108 -21.55 10.20 1.42
CA TYR A 108 -21.08 10.17 2.80
C TYR A 108 -21.92 9.16 3.58
N HIS A 109 -21.26 8.11 4.07
CA HIS A 109 -21.85 7.15 4.99
C HIS A 109 -21.23 7.39 6.37
N PRO A 110 -22.00 7.96 7.34
CA PRO A 110 -21.49 8.10 8.69
C PRO A 110 -21.16 6.70 9.25
N ARG A 111 -19.98 6.58 9.85
CA ARG A 111 -19.63 5.35 10.57
C ARG A 111 -20.56 5.23 11.79
N PRO A 112 -20.98 4.02 12.17
CA PRO A 112 -21.68 3.80 13.44
C PRO A 112 -20.91 4.46 14.59
N VAL A 113 -21.55 5.40 15.27
CA VAL A 113 -20.95 6.10 16.40
C VAL A 113 -20.75 5.11 17.53
N ARG A 114 -19.57 5.13 18.17
CA ARG A 114 -19.32 4.33 19.37
C ARG A 114 -20.18 4.88 20.50
N ASP A 115 -20.82 3.99 21.25
CA ASP A 115 -21.61 4.36 22.42
C ASP A 115 -20.70 5.02 23.48
N LEU A 116 -20.85 6.33 23.65
CA LEU A 116 -19.99 7.15 24.51
C LEU A 116 -20.11 6.76 25.98
N GLU A 117 -21.30 6.32 26.41
CA GLU A 117 -21.55 5.92 27.79
C GLU A 117 -20.83 4.62 28.12
N LYS A 118 -20.82 3.66 27.19
CA LYS A 118 -20.05 2.41 27.32
C LYS A 118 -18.56 2.67 27.40
N GLU A 119 -18.03 3.56 26.56
CA GLU A 119 -16.60 3.89 26.58
C GLU A 119 -16.21 4.64 27.86
N LYS A 120 -17.07 5.55 28.36
CA LYS A 120 -16.87 6.22 29.64
C LYS A 120 -16.81 5.21 30.79
N HIS A 121 -17.77 4.29 30.85
CA HIS A 121 -17.80 3.26 31.89
C HIS A 121 -16.58 2.32 31.82
N ARG A 122 -16.20 1.91 30.60
CA ARG A 122 -14.98 1.15 30.33
C ARG A 122 -13.74 1.83 30.91
N LEU A 123 -13.55 3.11 30.60
CA LEU A 123 -12.40 3.88 31.08
C LEU A 123 -12.43 4.07 32.60
N GLN A 124 -13.60 4.31 33.19
CA GLN A 124 -13.75 4.36 34.64
C GLN A 124 -13.35 3.05 35.30
N SER A 125 -13.76 1.89 34.76
CA SER A 125 -13.36 0.58 35.26
C SER A 125 -11.84 0.35 35.16
N ILE A 126 -11.23 0.76 34.04
CA ILE A 126 -9.78 0.66 33.85
C ILE A 126 -9.04 1.56 34.85
N MET A 127 -9.47 2.80 35.02
CA MET A 127 -8.84 3.75 35.95
C MET A 127 -9.00 3.31 37.41
N PHE A 128 -10.17 2.80 37.78
CA PHE A 128 -10.46 2.42 39.16
C PHE A 128 -9.90 1.04 39.52
N LYS A 129 -10.06 0.04 38.65
CA LYS A 129 -9.72 -1.38 38.93
C LYS A 129 -8.50 -1.90 38.15
N GLY A 130 -7.91 -1.10 37.27
CA GLY A 130 -6.82 -1.52 36.38
C GLY A 130 -7.22 -2.55 35.31
N ARG A 131 -8.52 -2.82 35.15
CA ARG A 131 -9.03 -3.87 34.26
C ARG A 131 -10.27 -3.40 33.50
N ASP A 132 -10.32 -3.78 32.23
CA ASP A 132 -11.50 -3.59 31.39
C ASP A 132 -12.63 -4.50 31.89
N HIS A 133 -13.86 -3.98 31.92
CA HIS A 133 -15.03 -4.78 32.22
C HIS A 133 -15.21 -5.89 31.16
N PRO A 134 -15.55 -7.14 31.54
CA PRO A 134 -15.95 -8.13 30.55
C PRO A 134 -17.20 -7.61 29.85
N LYS A 135 -17.17 -7.61 28.51
CA LYS A 135 -18.37 -7.30 27.72
C LYS A 135 -19.51 -8.19 28.22
N PRO A 136 -20.70 -7.63 28.50
CA PRO A 136 -21.83 -8.48 28.87
C PRO A 136 -22.00 -9.52 27.77
N VAL A 137 -21.95 -10.79 28.18
CA VAL A 137 -22.29 -11.91 27.31
C VAL A 137 -23.69 -11.61 26.77
N PRO A 138 -23.92 -11.64 25.44
CA PRO A 138 -25.25 -11.37 24.92
C PRO A 138 -26.18 -12.43 25.48
N VAL A 139 -26.99 -12.05 26.48
CA VAL A 139 -28.15 -12.82 26.87
C VAL A 139 -29.04 -12.79 25.64
N LYS A 140 -29.33 -13.98 25.08
CA LYS A 140 -30.28 -14.12 24.00
C LYS A 140 -31.62 -13.59 24.53
N GLU A 141 -31.95 -12.34 24.21
CA GLU A 141 -33.28 -11.82 24.43
C GLU A 141 -34.24 -12.70 23.63
N LYS A 142 -35.18 -13.32 24.34
CA LYS A 142 -36.26 -14.06 23.71
C LYS A 142 -37.00 -13.06 22.84
N VAL A 143 -37.04 -13.33 21.53
CA VAL A 143 -37.84 -12.60 20.55
C VAL A 143 -39.26 -12.54 21.10
N GLN A 144 -39.70 -11.35 21.53
CA GLN A 144 -41.13 -11.09 21.68
C GLN A 144 -41.69 -11.05 20.27
N GLU A 145 -42.55 -12.00 19.96
CA GLU A 145 -43.35 -12.05 18.75
C GLU A 145 -44.08 -10.71 18.62
N LYS A 146 -43.87 -10.01 17.50
CA LYS A 146 -44.58 -8.76 17.22
C LYS A 146 -46.08 -9.07 17.21
N ALA A 147 -46.82 -8.51 18.16
CA ALA A 147 -48.27 -8.41 18.02
C ALA A 147 -48.57 -7.59 16.75
N GLU A 148 -49.47 -8.11 15.91
CA GLU A 148 -49.96 -7.41 14.71
C GLU A 148 -50.47 -6.02 15.08
N PRO A 149 -50.16 -4.97 14.28
CA PRO A 149 -50.77 -3.67 14.49
C PRO A 149 -52.29 -3.78 14.24
N PRO A 150 -53.13 -3.11 15.06
CA PRO A 150 -54.56 -3.09 14.84
C PRO A 150 -54.88 -2.47 13.46
N PRO A 151 -55.99 -2.90 12.81
CA PRO A 151 -56.34 -2.43 11.48
C PRO A 151 -56.48 -0.90 11.46
N GLU A 152 -55.92 -0.26 10.43
CA GLU A 152 -56.16 1.15 10.12
C GLU A 152 -57.66 1.33 9.85
N VAL A 153 -58.33 2.06 10.73
CA VAL A 153 -59.70 2.52 10.49
C VAL A 153 -59.60 3.75 9.60
N ASP A 154 -60.14 3.65 8.38
CA ASP A 154 -60.18 4.74 7.42
C ASP A 154 -61.06 5.88 7.98
N ARG A 155 -60.50 7.08 8.02
CA ARG A 155 -61.07 8.26 8.68
C ARG A 155 -62.16 8.95 7.87
N PHE A 156 -62.44 8.46 6.66
CA PHE A 156 -63.36 9.11 5.71
C PHE A 156 -64.67 8.35 5.46
N GLU A 157 -64.98 7.32 6.23
CA GLU A 157 -66.32 6.71 6.24
C GLU A 157 -67.22 7.44 7.27
N GLU A 158 -67.82 8.56 6.86
CA GLU A 158 -69.01 9.15 7.49
C GLU A 158 -70.01 9.62 6.42
#